data_AF-A0A926KMR0-F1
#
_entry.id   AF-A0A926KMR0-F1
#
_cell.length_a   1.000
_cell.length_b   1.000
_cell.length_c   1.000
_cell.angle_alpha   90.00
_cell.angle_beta   90.00
_cell.angle_gamma   90.00
#
_symmetry.space_group_name_H-M   'P 1'
#
loop_
_entity.id
_entity.type
_entity.pdbx_description
1 polymer ?
#
loop_
_entity_poly.entity_id
_entity_poly.type
_entity_poly.pdbx_seq_one_letter_code
_entity_poly.pdbx_strand_id
1 'polypeptide(L)' 'MRIQIQLSVAGDKVKEEVLEIAEHKLGELTDEEIENAIEIKIRTWVDQMVQVEWEVLE' A
#
# COMPACT_ATOMS: atom_id res chain seq x y z
N MET A 1 9.66 2.05 11.42
CA MET A 1 8.86 0.83 11.11
C MET A 1 8.93 0.47 9.62
N ARG A 2 8.97 -0.82 9.28
CA ARG A 2 9.00 -1.32 7.89
C ARG A 2 7.78 -2.22 7.64
N ILE A 3 7.14 -2.08 6.48
CA ILE A 3 5.94 -2.83 6.09
C ILE A 3 6.22 -3.48 4.75
N GLN A 4 6.08 -4.79 4.67
CA GLN A 4 6.18 -5.51 3.40
C GLN A 4 4.80 -5.57 2.76
N ILE A 5 4.72 -5.13 1.51
CA ILE A 5 3.51 -5.19 0.69
C ILE A 5 3.76 -6.16 -0.46
N GLN A 6 2.77 -6.99 -0.73
CA GLN A 6 2.77 -7.90 -1.87
C GLN A 6 1.49 -7.66 -2.67
N LEU A 7 1.64 -7.33 -3.95
CA LEU A 7 0.53 -7.27 -4.90
C LEU A 7 0.50 -8.55 -5.71
N SER A 8 -0.69 -9.15 -5.78
CA SER A 8 -0.96 -10.32 -6.61
C SER A 8 -2.12 -10.02 -7.57
N VAL A 9 -1.97 -10.45 -8.83
CA VAL A 9 -3.00 -10.36 -9.86
C VAL A 9 -3.26 -11.78 -10.36
N ALA A 10 -4.53 -12.19 -10.38
CA ALA A 10 -4.94 -13.56 -10.72
C ALA A 10 -4.27 -14.68 -9.88
N GLY A 11 -3.84 -14.36 -8.65
CA GLY A 11 -3.15 -15.30 -7.75
C GLY A 11 -1.63 -15.31 -7.92
N ASP A 12 -1.09 -14.73 -9.00
CA ASP A 12 0.35 -14.63 -9.20
C ASP A 12 0.92 -13.39 -8.50
N LYS A 13 2.07 -13.54 -7.84
CA LYS A 13 2.79 -12.42 -7.25
C LYS A 13 3.40 -11.57 -8.37
N VAL A 14 2.94 -10.33 -8.50
CA VAL A 14 3.42 -9.42 -9.56
C VAL A 14 4.34 -8.34 -9.03
N LYS A 15 4.25 -7.99 -7.74
CA LYS A 15 5.13 -6.99 -7.11
C LYS A 15 5.29 -7.24 -5.62
N GLU A 16 6.48 -6.99 -5.12
CA GLU A 16 6.81 -6.98 -3.70
C GLU A 16 7.63 -5.72 -3.39
N GLU A 17 7.25 -5.01 -2.33
CA GLU A 17 7.91 -3.76 -1.94
C GLU A 17 7.90 -3.58 -0.43
N VAL A 18 8.94 -2.95 0.10
CA VAL A 18 9.02 -2.58 1.53
C VAL A 18 8.80 -1.09 1.66
N LEU A 19 7.70 -0.70 2.32
CA LEU A 19 7.44 0.68 2.68
C LEU A 19 8.05 1.00 4.04
N GLU A 20 8.82 2.08 4.10
CA GLU A 20 9.39 2.58 5.34
C GLU A 20 8.53 3.72 5.90
N ILE A 21 8.13 3.58 7.16
CA ILE A 21 7.47 4.63 7.94
C ILE A 21 8.48 5.17 8.94
N ALA A 22 8.79 6.46 8.79
CA ALA A 22 9.73 7.16 9.64
C ALA A 22 9.18 7.27 11.08
N GLU A 23 9.98 6.83 12.05
CA GLU A 23 9.56 6.65 13.44
C GLU A 23 9.21 7.94 14.17
N HIS A 24 9.78 9.07 13.73
CA HIS A 24 9.44 10.39 14.27
C HIS A 24 7.98 10.79 14.02
N LYS A 25 7.26 10.11 13.11
CA LYS A 25 5.82 10.32 12.89
C LYS A 25 4.94 9.44 13.77
N LEU A 26 5.52 8.49 14.50
CA LEU A 26 4.79 7.46 15.27
C LEU A 26 4.85 7.70 16.78
N GLY A 27 5.81 8.49 17.28
CA GLY A 27 6.11 8.60 18.72
C GLY A 27 5.01 9.22 19.60
N GLU A 28 4.01 9.87 19.00
CA GLU A 28 2.86 10.47 19.70
C GLU A 28 1.52 9.86 19.29
N LEU A 29 1.53 8.89 18.36
CA LEU A 29 0.30 8.30 17.84
C LEU A 29 -0.13 7.11 18.70
N THR A 30 -1.43 7.02 18.93
CA THR A 30 -2.08 5.83 19.46
C THR A 30 -2.00 4.69 18.44
N ASP A 31 -2.16 3.44 18.90
CA ASP A 31 -2.16 2.27 18.02
C ASP A 31 -3.19 2.40 16.88
N GLU A 32 -4.37 2.94 17.17
CA GLU A 32 -5.43 3.21 16.17
C GLU A 32 -4.97 4.23 15.11
N GLU A 33 -4.27 5.28 15.51
CA GLU A 33 -3.72 6.28 14.57
C GLU A 33 -2.57 5.70 13.73
N ILE A 34 -1.77 4.80 14.31
CA ILE A 34 -0.73 4.08 13.59
C ILE A 34 -1.36 3.17 12.53
N GLU A 35 -2.39 2.40 12.88
CA GLU A 35 -3.13 1.53 11.94
C GLU A 35 -3.73 2.35 10.78
N ASN A 36 -4.39 3.46 11.10
CA ASN A 36 -4.94 4.37 10.08
C ASN A 36 -3.85 4.95 9.16
N ALA A 37 -2.71 5.35 9.71
CA ALA A 37 -1.59 5.86 8.92
C ALA A 37 -0.99 4.78 7.99
N ILE A 38 -0.93 3.53 8.45
CA ILE A 38 -0.53 2.38 7.63
C ILE A 38 -1.52 2.19 6.48
N GLU A 39 -2.83 2.18 6.77
CA GLU A 39 -3.87 1.96 5.76
C GLU A 39 -3.80 3.01 4.66
N ILE A 40 -3.74 4.29 5.03
CA ILE A 40 -3.64 5.41 4.08
C ILE A 40 -2.41 5.24 3.17
N LYS A 41 -1.27 4.83 3.74
CA LYS A 41 -0.03 4.68 3.00
C LYS A 41 -0.07 3.49 2.03
N ILE A 42 -0.68 2.38 2.43
CA ILE A 42 -0.92 1.22 1.55
C ILE A 42 -1.86 1.61 0.41
N ARG A 43 -2.99 2.28 0.71
CA ARG A 43 -3.95 2.72 -0.33
C ARG A 43 -3.29 3.65 -1.35
N THR A 44 -2.55 4.65 -0.86
CA THR A 44 -1.79 5.57 -1.72
C THR A 44 -0.80 4.81 -2.61
N TRP A 45 -0.12 3.80 -2.08
CA TRP A 45 0.78 2.96 -2.86
C TRP A 45 0.04 2.15 -3.93
N VAL A 46 -1.11 1.55 -3.61
CA VAL A 46 -1.91 0.80 -4.59
C VAL A 46 -2.38 1.72 -5.72
N ASP A 47 -2.90 2.91 -5.38
CA ASP A 47 -3.39 3.89 -6.35
C ASP A 47 -2.31 4.36 -7.32
N GLN A 48 -1.03 4.37 -6.90
CA GLN A 48 0.11 4.70 -7.75
C GLN A 48 0.59 3.55 -8.63
N MET A 49 0.31 2.30 -8.24
CA MET A 49 0.86 1.11 -8.89
C MET A 49 -0.12 0.44 -9.85
N VAL A 50 -1.42 0.59 -9.63
CA VAL A 50 -2.45 -0.16 -10.37
C VAL A 50 -3.32 0.81 -11.16
N GLN A 51 -3.26 0.68 -12.48
CA GLN A 51 -4.19 1.31 -13.42
C GLN A 51 -4.85 0.22 -14.25
N VAL A 52 -6.18 0.29 -14.37
CA VAL A 52 -6.97 -0.64 -15.18
C VAL A 52 -7.62 0.15 -16.30
N GLU A 53 -7.36 -0.26 -17.53
CA GLU A 53 -7.95 0.30 -18.74
C GLU A 53 -8.77 -0.78 -19.44
N TRP A 54 -9.86 -0.39 -20.10
CA TRP A 54 -10.67 -1.30 -20.91
C TRP A 54 -11.22 -0.58 -22.13
N GLU A 55 -11.45 -1.35 -23.19
CA GLU A 55 -12.11 -0.92 -24.42
C GLU A 55 -13.17 -1.95 -24.79
N VAL A 56 -14.28 -1.50 -25.38
CA VAL A 56 -15.30 -2.38 -25.95
C VAL A 56 -14.96 -2.61 -27.42
N LEU A 57 -14.75 -3.86 -27.80
CA LEU A 57 -14.45 -4.25 -29.17
C LEU A 57 -15.75 -4.62 -29.92
N GLU A 58 -15.87 -4.19 -31.18
CA GLU A 58 -16.98 -4.54 -32.10
C GLU A 58 -16.84 -5.96 -32.69
#